data_AF-A0A9E3IFP7-F1
#
_entry.id   AF-A0A9E3IFP7-F1
#
_cell.length_a   1.000
_cell.length_b   1.000
_cell.length_c   1.000
_cell.angle_alpha   90.00
_cell.angle_beta   90.00
_cell.angle_gamma   90.00
#
_symmetry.space_group_name_H-M   'P 1'
#
loop_
_entity.id
_entity.type
_entity.pdbx_description
1 polymer ?
#
loop_
_entity_poly.entity_id
_entity_poly.type
_entity_poly.pdbx_seq_one_letter_code
_entity_poly.pdbx_strand_id
1 'polypeptide(L)'
;LLASAKARNGDVPMAVIQGSQAAAATAQLTFSRQMETEADTFGQQVMTEAGFSPSGMADMFGRLENVSRLNDSNQYPWLRSHPLTIERIAAARLRAHEGAPQDPANSHLTEHSLMRARARALMDTSDLALRRMQGQARLNAPLNDAERLGTLYGGALASIELRDFDSAARMIAAAEELLAQHARQVAQQQSAAPLPPAPPAQVVVTPQLYPIEPEVARDFALLRVQEAVGKRSASEIVTSVAALGDDHSRPATMARADAAIGRAAARDPAAGAALQQCVESLQTWVAERPRDVLAWTLLSQCAEPLGQKLRAIRAEAEAHAAQGDLVGAIDRMRAGQKATRSGRLDFVEASIIDSRLRELEAERRELMKNRHGRDSEQ
;
A
#
# COMPACT_ATOMS: atom_id res chain seq x y z
N LEU A 1 54.25 -16.09 -27.88
CA LEU A 1 54.59 -16.63 -29.21
C LEU A 1 53.58 -16.11 -30.20
N LEU A 2 54.03 -15.22 -31.08
CA LEU A 2 53.27 -14.62 -32.18
C LEU A 2 52.81 -15.70 -33.17
N ALA A 3 51.53 -15.69 -33.53
CA ALA A 3 51.03 -16.37 -34.73
C ALA A 3 50.20 -15.38 -35.54
N SER A 4 50.88 -14.70 -36.47
CA SER A 4 50.28 -13.87 -37.51
C SER A 4 49.53 -14.77 -38.50
N ALA A 5 48.20 -14.80 -38.44
CA ALA A 5 47.36 -15.36 -39.50
C ALA A 5 47.05 -14.28 -40.54
N LYS A 6 47.73 -14.37 -41.69
CA LYS A 6 47.54 -13.51 -42.85
C LYS A 6 46.27 -13.94 -43.60
N ALA A 7 45.12 -13.35 -43.28
CA ALA A 7 43.89 -13.56 -44.04
C ALA A 7 43.91 -12.74 -45.34
N ARG A 8 43.76 -13.41 -46.49
CA ARG A 8 43.54 -12.79 -47.80
C ARG A 8 42.02 -12.68 -48.06
N ASN A 9 41.60 -11.47 -48.45
CA ASN A 9 40.38 -11.04 -49.16
C ASN A 9 39.01 -11.65 -48.82
N GLY A 10 38.09 -10.77 -48.41
CA GLY A 10 36.64 -10.92 -48.61
C GLY A 10 35.79 -10.48 -47.41
N ASP A 11 35.86 -11.24 -46.31
CA ASP A 11 34.78 -11.28 -45.32
C ASP A 11 35.14 -10.66 -43.95
N VAL A 12 36.33 -10.07 -43.84
CA VAL A 12 36.83 -9.45 -42.59
C VAL A 12 35.99 -8.25 -42.11
N PRO A 13 35.44 -7.36 -42.96
CA PRO A 13 34.66 -6.22 -42.48
C PRO A 13 33.39 -6.63 -41.75
N MET A 14 32.68 -7.65 -42.25
CA MET A 14 31.45 -8.15 -41.63
C MET A 14 31.73 -8.90 -40.32
N ALA A 15 32.83 -9.66 -40.24
CA ALA A 15 33.22 -10.36 -39.02
C ALA A 15 33.62 -9.40 -37.88
N VAL A 16 34.31 -8.30 -38.20
CA VAL A 16 34.68 -7.26 -37.21
C VAL A 16 33.45 -6.49 -36.73
N ILE A 17 32.51 -6.14 -37.62
CA ILE A 17 31.25 -5.47 -37.26
C ILE A 17 30.34 -6.41 -36.44
N GLN A 18 30.24 -7.69 -36.82
CA GLN A 18 29.49 -8.67 -36.04
C GLN A 18 30.13 -8.92 -34.67
N GLY A 19 31.47 -8.92 -34.61
CA GLY A 19 32.23 -9.00 -33.36
C GLY A 19 32.03 -7.79 -32.44
N SER A 20 32.00 -6.56 -32.98
CA SER A 20 31.77 -5.35 -32.17
C SER A 20 30.34 -5.28 -31.63
N GLN A 21 29.33 -5.63 -32.44
CA GLN A 21 27.94 -5.69 -31.99
C GLN A 21 27.73 -6.78 -30.94
N ALA A 22 28.39 -7.94 -31.08
CA ALA A 22 28.37 -9.00 -30.08
C ALA A 22 29.06 -8.59 -28.77
N ALA A 23 30.17 -7.86 -28.84
CA ALA A 23 30.87 -7.34 -27.65
C ALA A 23 30.02 -6.31 -26.91
N ALA A 24 29.35 -5.39 -27.62
CA ALA A 24 28.44 -4.41 -27.03
C ALA A 24 27.23 -5.07 -26.35
N ALA A 25 26.61 -6.06 -26.99
CA ALA A 25 25.51 -6.83 -26.40
C ALA A 25 25.96 -7.59 -25.14
N THR A 26 27.16 -8.20 -25.17
CA THR A 26 27.72 -8.92 -24.02
C THR A 26 28.05 -7.97 -22.86
N ALA A 27 28.56 -6.77 -23.16
CA ALA A 27 28.82 -5.74 -22.15
C ALA A 27 27.52 -5.32 -21.46
N GLN A 28 26.45 -5.06 -22.23
CA GLN A 28 25.13 -4.70 -21.69
C GLN A 28 24.55 -5.79 -20.76
N LEU A 29 24.70 -7.06 -21.14
CA LEU A 29 24.27 -8.20 -20.30
C LEU A 29 25.10 -8.34 -19.02
N THR A 30 26.41 -8.10 -19.09
CA THR A 30 27.31 -8.12 -17.92
C THR A 30 26.98 -6.99 -16.95
N PHE A 31 26.77 -5.77 -17.44
CA PHE A 31 26.31 -4.65 -16.62
C PHE A 31 25.00 -5.00 -15.91
N SER A 32 24.01 -5.58 -16.63
CA SER A 32 22.76 -6.03 -16.00
C SER A 32 23.00 -7.03 -14.86
N ARG A 33 23.85 -8.05 -15.02
CA ARG A 33 24.14 -9.00 -13.93
C ARG A 33 24.88 -8.38 -12.75
N GLN A 34 25.82 -7.48 -13.02
CA GLN A 34 26.55 -6.75 -11.98
C GLN A 34 25.59 -5.86 -11.20
N MET A 35 24.69 -5.15 -11.89
CA MET A 35 23.65 -4.32 -11.27
C MET A 35 22.71 -5.16 -10.38
N GLU A 36 22.28 -6.34 -10.82
CA GLU A 36 21.47 -7.25 -9.99
C GLU A 36 22.21 -7.70 -8.73
N THR A 37 23.49 -8.04 -8.86
CA THR A 37 24.31 -8.51 -7.73
C THR A 37 24.55 -7.39 -6.72
N GLU A 38 24.79 -6.18 -7.21
CA GLU A 38 24.93 -4.97 -6.38
C GLU A 38 23.61 -4.65 -5.68
N ALA A 39 22.49 -4.68 -6.41
CA ALA A 39 21.16 -4.49 -5.87
C ALA A 39 20.81 -5.54 -4.79
N ASP A 40 21.16 -6.82 -4.99
CA ASP A 40 20.95 -7.88 -4.01
C ASP A 40 21.79 -7.66 -2.75
N THR A 41 23.05 -7.27 -2.92
CA THR A 41 23.98 -7.06 -1.80
C THR A 41 23.55 -5.86 -0.97
N PHE A 42 23.32 -4.72 -1.62
CA PHE A 42 22.85 -3.51 -0.96
C PHE A 42 21.44 -3.70 -0.38
N GLY A 43 20.53 -4.35 -1.11
CA GLY A 43 19.18 -4.64 -0.65
C GLY A 43 19.15 -5.52 0.60
N GLN A 44 19.99 -6.55 0.69
CA GLN A 44 20.07 -7.41 1.87
C GLN A 44 20.66 -6.68 3.07
N GLN A 45 21.65 -5.81 2.84
CA GLN A 45 22.21 -4.95 3.88
C GLN A 45 21.15 -4.01 4.44
N VAL A 46 20.47 -3.23 3.59
CA VAL A 46 19.42 -2.29 4.00
C VAL A 46 18.28 -3.01 4.73
N MET A 47 17.86 -4.18 4.24
CA MET A 47 16.83 -5.00 4.90
C MET A 47 17.26 -5.41 6.31
N THR A 48 18.51 -5.85 6.48
CA THR A 48 19.04 -6.27 7.77
C THR A 48 19.21 -5.08 8.73
N GLU A 49 19.71 -3.95 8.25
CA GLU A 49 19.84 -2.70 9.02
C GLU A 49 18.48 -2.15 9.47
N ALA A 50 17.43 -2.37 8.68
CA ALA A 50 16.05 -2.04 9.03
C ALA A 50 15.40 -3.02 10.03
N GLY A 51 16.13 -4.06 10.47
CA GLY A 51 15.65 -5.01 11.48
C GLY A 51 14.86 -6.21 10.93
N PHE A 52 14.83 -6.42 9.61
CA PHE A 52 14.23 -7.62 9.01
C PHE A 52 15.20 -8.81 9.04
N SER A 53 14.67 -10.03 8.84
CA SER A 53 15.48 -11.25 8.81
C SER A 53 16.53 -11.22 7.70
N PRO A 54 17.82 -11.49 8.02
CA PRO A 54 18.86 -11.65 7.00
C PRO A 54 18.55 -12.76 5.99
N SER A 55 17.74 -13.75 6.38
CA SER A 55 17.31 -14.85 5.51
C SER A 55 16.15 -14.48 4.59
N GLY A 56 15.46 -13.35 4.81
CA GLY A 56 14.24 -13.00 4.10
C GLY A 56 14.39 -12.92 2.57
N MET A 57 15.52 -12.39 2.09
CA MET A 57 15.84 -12.35 0.65
C MET A 57 16.06 -13.76 0.08
N ALA A 58 16.83 -14.58 0.78
CA ALA A 58 17.11 -15.96 0.36
C ALA A 58 15.84 -16.81 0.34
N ASP A 59 14.95 -16.62 1.32
CA ASP A 59 13.64 -17.29 1.40
C ASP A 59 12.72 -16.85 0.26
N MET A 60 12.68 -15.55 -0.04
CA MET A 60 11.91 -14.99 -1.15
C MET A 60 12.40 -15.54 -2.50
N PHE A 61 13.72 -15.57 -2.73
CA PHE A 61 14.30 -16.18 -3.92
C PHE A 61 14.00 -17.68 -4.01
N GLY A 62 14.10 -18.43 -2.92
CA GLY A 62 13.73 -19.85 -2.89
C GLY A 62 12.26 -20.09 -3.24
N ARG A 63 11.35 -19.21 -2.77
CA ARG A 63 9.93 -19.26 -3.15
C ARG A 63 9.73 -18.96 -4.64
N LEU A 64 10.38 -17.93 -5.17
CA LEU A 64 10.31 -17.60 -6.59
C LEU A 64 10.87 -18.71 -7.47
N GLU A 65 11.99 -19.31 -7.08
CA GLU A 65 12.57 -20.46 -7.78
C GLU A 65 11.60 -21.64 -7.79
N ASN A 66 11.00 -21.97 -6.65
CA ASN A 66 10.03 -23.06 -6.55
C ASN A 66 8.78 -22.81 -7.41
N VAL A 67 8.25 -21.59 -7.37
CA VAL A 67 7.06 -21.21 -8.13
C VAL A 67 7.37 -21.14 -9.64
N SER A 68 8.56 -20.69 -10.02
CA SER A 68 9.02 -20.68 -11.42
C SER A 68 9.14 -22.09 -11.98
N ARG A 69 9.65 -23.06 -11.19
CA ARG A 69 9.70 -24.49 -11.60
C ARG A 69 8.34 -25.12 -11.81
N LEU A 70 7.34 -24.74 -11.02
CA LEU A 70 5.97 -25.25 -11.16
C LEU A 70 5.23 -24.57 -12.32
N ASN A 71 5.76 -23.45 -12.83
CA ASN A 71 5.15 -22.64 -13.84
C ASN A 71 6.15 -22.39 -14.99
N ASP A 72 6.35 -23.42 -15.82
CA ASP A 72 7.27 -23.45 -16.99
C ASP A 72 7.05 -22.31 -18.01
N SER A 73 6.01 -21.49 -17.84
CA SER A 73 5.57 -20.46 -18.78
C SER A 73 6.19 -19.07 -18.57
N ASN A 74 7.20 -18.91 -17.70
CA ASN A 74 7.90 -17.63 -17.46
C ASN A 74 6.93 -16.44 -17.23
N GLN A 75 5.87 -16.73 -16.48
CA GLN A 75 4.68 -15.87 -16.35
C GLN A 75 4.85 -14.71 -15.37
N TYR A 76 5.94 -14.66 -14.58
CA TYR A 76 6.17 -13.58 -13.63
C TYR A 76 6.90 -12.43 -14.32
N PRO A 77 6.26 -11.24 -14.53
CA PRO A 77 6.88 -10.14 -15.24
C PRO A 77 8.19 -9.66 -14.60
N TRP A 78 8.29 -9.75 -13.27
CA TRP A 78 9.49 -9.35 -12.52
C TRP A 78 10.74 -10.18 -12.89
N LEU A 79 10.59 -11.50 -13.09
CA LEU A 79 11.72 -12.37 -13.46
C LEU A 79 12.25 -12.13 -14.88
N ARG A 80 11.50 -11.40 -15.72
CA ARG A 80 11.95 -11.03 -17.07
C ARG A 80 12.96 -9.88 -17.04
N SER A 81 12.79 -8.94 -16.12
CA SER A 81 13.72 -7.83 -15.92
C SER A 81 14.81 -8.16 -14.89
N HIS A 82 14.53 -9.06 -13.95
CA HIS A 82 15.46 -9.46 -12.88
C HIS A 82 15.64 -11.00 -12.90
N PRO A 83 16.49 -11.54 -13.79
CA PRO A 83 16.67 -12.99 -13.90
C PRO A 83 17.27 -13.59 -12.62
N LEU A 84 16.57 -14.55 -12.01
CA LEU A 84 17.03 -15.25 -10.82
C LEU A 84 17.94 -16.43 -11.20
N THR A 85 19.16 -16.49 -10.65
CA THR A 85 20.14 -17.55 -10.91
C THR A 85 20.50 -18.30 -9.63
N ILE A 86 21.01 -19.52 -9.76
CA ILE A 86 21.50 -20.33 -8.62
C ILE A 86 22.60 -19.59 -7.86
N GLU A 87 23.49 -18.88 -8.57
CA GLU A 87 24.56 -18.08 -7.97
C GLU A 87 24.03 -16.98 -7.06
N ARG A 88 22.98 -16.24 -7.50
CA ARG A 88 22.33 -15.20 -6.68
C ARG A 88 21.68 -15.80 -5.43
N ILE A 89 21.00 -16.93 -5.57
CA ILE A 89 20.39 -17.65 -4.44
C ILE A 89 21.45 -18.09 -3.42
N ALA A 90 22.55 -18.68 -3.90
CA ALA A 90 23.64 -19.13 -3.05
C ALA A 90 24.33 -17.96 -2.32
N ALA A 91 24.57 -16.84 -3.03
CA ALA A 91 25.15 -15.64 -2.44
C ALA A 91 24.24 -15.03 -1.36
N ALA A 92 22.93 -14.95 -1.60
CA ALA A 92 21.97 -14.47 -0.60
C ALA A 92 21.92 -15.37 0.65
N ARG A 93 21.97 -16.70 0.48
CA ARG A 93 22.04 -17.66 1.59
C ARG A 93 23.32 -17.54 2.40
N LEU A 94 24.47 -17.37 1.73
CA LEU A 94 25.75 -17.19 2.41
C LEU A 94 25.72 -15.96 3.31
N ARG A 95 25.29 -14.81 2.78
CA ARG A 95 25.14 -13.58 3.57
C ARG A 95 24.11 -13.71 4.70
N ALA A 96 23.05 -14.48 4.49
CA ALA A 96 22.06 -14.73 5.53
C ALA A 96 22.64 -15.50 6.73
N HIS A 97 23.58 -16.42 6.50
CA HIS A 97 24.28 -17.14 7.57
C HIS A 97 25.26 -16.26 8.34
N GLU A 98 25.82 -15.24 7.69
CA GLU A 98 26.73 -14.27 8.32
C GLU A 98 25.98 -13.17 9.09
N GLY A 99 24.68 -12.99 8.81
CA GLY A 99 23.83 -12.02 9.48
C GLY A 99 23.40 -12.44 10.89
N ALA A 100 23.27 -11.47 11.78
CA ALA A 100 22.71 -11.70 13.12
C ALA A 100 21.24 -12.14 13.03
N PRO A 101 20.77 -13.09 13.85
CA PRO A 101 19.36 -13.47 13.88
C PRO A 101 18.44 -12.27 14.09
N GLN A 102 17.28 -12.29 13.42
CA GLN A 102 16.27 -11.23 13.60
C GLN A 102 15.78 -11.22 15.05
N ASP A 103 15.62 -10.04 15.63
CA ASP A 103 14.84 -9.86 16.85
C ASP A 103 13.35 -10.13 16.56
N PRO A 104 12.72 -11.14 17.19
CA PRO A 104 11.28 -11.38 17.04
C PRO A 104 10.42 -10.14 17.34
N ALA A 105 10.92 -9.22 18.18
CA ALA A 105 10.25 -7.95 18.49
C ALA A 105 10.09 -7.03 17.26
N ASN A 106 10.93 -7.20 16.23
CA ASN A 106 10.95 -6.35 15.04
C ASN A 106 10.37 -7.07 13.80
N SER A 107 9.57 -8.13 13.99
CA SER A 107 9.09 -8.95 12.87
C SER A 107 8.04 -8.25 12.00
N HIS A 108 7.34 -7.22 12.50
CA HIS A 108 6.19 -6.56 11.85
C HIS A 108 5.19 -7.56 11.22
N LEU A 109 5.08 -8.76 11.80
CA LEU A 109 4.46 -9.92 11.14
C LEU A 109 2.95 -9.81 11.10
N THR A 110 2.35 -9.19 12.12
CA THR A 110 0.89 -9.10 12.23
C THR A 110 0.37 -8.07 11.24
N GLU A 111 0.93 -6.86 11.25
CA GLU A 111 0.63 -5.84 10.23
C GLU A 111 0.88 -6.36 8.81
N HIS A 112 2.02 -7.03 8.54
CA HIS A 112 2.28 -7.66 7.25
C HIS A 112 1.17 -8.65 6.85
N SER A 113 0.71 -9.47 7.80
CA SER A 113 -0.34 -10.46 7.56
C SER A 113 -1.69 -9.81 7.22
N LEU A 114 -2.05 -8.71 7.88
CA LEU A 114 -3.23 -7.90 7.56
C LEU A 114 -3.10 -7.26 6.18
N MET A 115 -1.99 -6.60 5.89
CA MET A 115 -1.76 -5.93 4.60
C MET A 115 -1.75 -6.92 3.43
N ARG A 116 -1.14 -8.09 3.61
CA ARG A 116 -1.17 -9.18 2.63
C ARG A 116 -2.60 -9.67 2.39
N ALA A 117 -3.41 -9.79 3.43
CA ALA A 117 -4.81 -10.19 3.30
C ALA A 117 -5.65 -9.11 2.60
N ARG A 118 -5.44 -7.83 2.95
CA ARG A 118 -6.07 -6.67 2.30
C ARG A 118 -5.76 -6.62 0.80
N ALA A 119 -4.49 -6.74 0.44
CA ALA A 119 -4.05 -6.72 -0.96
C ALA A 119 -4.73 -7.85 -1.77
N ARG A 120 -4.81 -9.07 -1.23
CA ARG A 120 -5.48 -10.19 -1.89
C ARG A 120 -6.96 -9.93 -2.14
N ALA A 121 -7.68 -9.40 -1.16
CA ALA A 121 -9.10 -9.08 -1.31
C ALA A 121 -9.35 -7.98 -2.37
N LEU A 122 -8.44 -7.00 -2.47
CA LEU A 122 -8.57 -5.89 -3.42
C LEU A 122 -8.08 -6.23 -4.83
N MET A 123 -7.17 -7.20 -4.98
CA MET A 123 -6.63 -7.62 -6.29
C MET A 123 -7.55 -8.60 -7.02
N ASP A 124 -8.23 -9.50 -6.31
CA ASP A 124 -9.16 -10.47 -6.89
C ASP A 124 -10.51 -10.37 -6.17
N THR A 125 -11.37 -9.51 -6.71
CA THR A 125 -12.72 -9.25 -6.20
C THR A 125 -13.76 -10.24 -6.73
N SER A 126 -13.33 -11.34 -7.37
CA SER A 126 -14.27 -12.37 -7.84
C SER A 126 -14.99 -13.03 -6.65
N ASP A 127 -16.29 -13.32 -6.83
CA ASP A 127 -17.11 -13.95 -5.79
C ASP A 127 -16.48 -15.26 -5.25
N LEU A 128 -15.88 -16.07 -6.14
CA LEU A 128 -15.17 -17.29 -5.75
C LEU A 128 -13.97 -17.00 -4.83
N ALA A 129 -13.13 -16.02 -5.17
CA ALA A 129 -11.96 -15.67 -4.38
C ALA A 129 -12.36 -15.11 -3.00
N LEU A 130 -13.36 -14.24 -2.97
CA LEU A 130 -13.89 -13.65 -1.74
C LEU A 130 -14.52 -14.72 -0.83
N ARG A 131 -15.33 -15.65 -1.38
CA ARG A 131 -15.90 -16.76 -0.61
C ARG A 131 -14.85 -17.71 -0.07
N ARG A 132 -13.77 -17.96 -0.82
CA ARG A 132 -12.63 -18.75 -0.35
C ARG A 132 -11.96 -18.07 0.85
N MET A 133 -11.72 -16.75 0.79
CA MET A 133 -11.15 -16.00 1.91
C MET A 133 -12.07 -16.00 3.13
N GLN A 134 -13.38 -15.79 2.91
CA GLN A 134 -14.39 -15.90 3.96
C GLN A 134 -14.39 -17.30 4.61
N GLY A 135 -14.30 -18.35 3.81
CA GLY A 135 -14.23 -19.74 4.28
C GLY A 135 -12.97 -20.01 5.11
N GLN A 136 -11.81 -19.54 4.65
CA GLN A 136 -10.55 -19.67 5.38
C GLN A 136 -10.60 -19.01 6.76
N ALA A 137 -11.23 -17.84 6.88
CA ALA A 137 -11.38 -17.14 8.15
C ALA A 137 -12.31 -17.84 9.16
N ARG A 138 -13.23 -18.70 8.68
CA ARG A 138 -14.08 -19.52 9.55
C ARG A 138 -13.34 -20.72 10.12
N LEU A 139 -12.25 -21.15 9.48
CA LEU A 139 -11.43 -22.25 9.97
C LEU A 139 -10.51 -21.74 11.09
N ASN A 140 -10.60 -22.34 12.28
CA ASN A 140 -9.69 -22.08 13.39
C ASN A 140 -8.33 -22.81 13.18
N ALA A 141 -7.72 -22.65 12.01
CA ALA A 141 -6.57 -23.45 11.57
C ALA A 141 -5.20 -22.72 11.36
N PRO A 142 -4.97 -21.44 11.71
CA PRO A 142 -3.66 -20.83 11.52
C PRO A 142 -2.66 -21.23 12.61
N LEU A 143 -1.36 -21.08 12.29
CA LEU A 143 -0.24 -21.58 13.10
C LEU A 143 0.13 -20.63 14.26
N ASN A 144 -0.25 -19.35 14.18
CA ASN A 144 0.01 -18.33 15.21
C ASN A 144 -1.04 -17.18 15.18
N ASP A 145 -1.03 -16.33 16.21
CA ASP A 145 -1.94 -15.19 16.35
C ASP A 145 -1.84 -14.18 15.20
N ALA A 146 -0.63 -13.90 14.70
CA ALA A 146 -0.41 -12.94 13.62
C ALA A 146 -1.11 -13.38 12.31
N GLU A 147 -0.92 -14.64 11.93
CA GLU A 147 -1.60 -15.25 10.78
C GLU A 147 -3.11 -15.36 11.00
N ARG A 148 -3.54 -15.62 12.24
CA ARG A 148 -4.96 -15.66 12.60
C ARG A 148 -5.62 -14.30 12.40
N LEU A 149 -5.00 -13.23 12.90
CA LEU A 149 -5.49 -11.86 12.73
C LEU A 149 -5.51 -11.47 11.24
N GLY A 150 -4.48 -11.82 10.47
CA GLY A 150 -4.48 -11.61 9.02
C GLY A 150 -5.62 -12.34 8.30
N THR A 151 -5.90 -13.59 8.69
CA THR A 151 -7.00 -14.38 8.10
C THR A 151 -8.36 -13.79 8.48
N LEU A 152 -8.56 -13.39 9.74
CA LEU A 152 -9.79 -12.74 10.20
C LEU A 152 -10.01 -11.40 9.50
N TYR A 153 -8.97 -10.59 9.35
CA TYR A 153 -9.03 -9.32 8.62
C TYR A 153 -9.42 -9.53 7.16
N GLY A 154 -8.74 -10.44 6.47
CA GLY A 154 -9.05 -10.77 5.07
C GLY A 154 -10.47 -11.31 4.88
N GLY A 155 -10.92 -12.20 5.78
CA GLY A 155 -12.27 -12.74 5.75
C GLY A 155 -13.34 -11.69 6.04
N ALA A 156 -13.08 -10.79 6.99
CA ALA A 156 -13.99 -9.69 7.32
C ALA A 156 -14.12 -8.72 6.14
N LEU A 157 -13.00 -8.30 5.54
CA LEU A 157 -13.00 -7.46 4.34
C LEU A 157 -13.72 -8.15 3.18
N ALA A 158 -13.42 -9.42 2.91
CA ALA A 158 -14.13 -10.19 1.88
C ALA A 158 -15.64 -10.30 2.15
N SER A 159 -16.03 -10.42 3.42
CA SER A 159 -17.45 -10.45 3.82
C SER A 159 -18.14 -9.10 3.60
N ILE A 160 -17.44 -7.98 3.83
CA ILE A 160 -17.94 -6.64 3.50
C ILE A 160 -18.17 -6.49 2.00
N GLU A 161 -17.20 -6.91 1.17
CA GLU A 161 -17.33 -6.87 -0.30
C GLU A 161 -18.48 -7.76 -0.81
N LEU A 162 -18.68 -8.93 -0.20
CA LEU A 162 -19.83 -9.81 -0.47
C LEU A 162 -21.16 -9.31 0.13
N ARG A 163 -21.14 -8.20 0.88
CA ARG A 163 -22.28 -7.65 1.63
C ARG A 163 -22.86 -8.59 2.69
N ASP A 164 -22.08 -9.57 3.15
CA ASP A 164 -22.39 -10.45 4.29
C ASP A 164 -21.86 -9.79 5.58
N PHE A 165 -22.57 -8.77 6.02
CA PHE A 165 -22.13 -7.96 7.16
C PHE A 165 -22.17 -8.71 8.50
N ASP A 166 -23.02 -9.74 8.63
CA ASP A 166 -23.05 -10.56 9.85
C ASP A 166 -21.77 -11.40 9.98
N SER A 167 -21.28 -11.97 8.87
CA SER A 167 -19.98 -12.64 8.88
C SER A 167 -18.84 -11.67 9.14
N ALA A 168 -18.88 -10.46 8.57
CA ALA A 168 -17.88 -9.42 8.84
C ALA A 168 -17.85 -9.07 10.34
N ALA A 169 -19.01 -8.77 10.93
CA ALA A 169 -19.15 -8.42 12.34
C ALA A 169 -18.54 -9.49 13.26
N ARG A 170 -18.85 -10.77 12.99
CA ARG A 170 -18.32 -11.91 13.75
C ARG A 170 -16.81 -12.04 13.64
N MET A 171 -16.26 -11.83 12.45
CA MET A 171 -14.81 -11.95 12.23
C MET A 171 -14.04 -10.80 12.88
N ILE A 172 -14.56 -9.57 12.84
CA ILE A 172 -13.97 -8.42 13.54
C ILE A 172 -14.04 -8.64 15.06
N ALA A 173 -15.18 -9.07 15.60
CA ALA A 173 -15.31 -9.37 17.02
C ALA A 173 -14.37 -10.50 17.49
N ALA A 174 -14.18 -11.53 16.67
CA ALA A 174 -13.22 -12.60 16.97
C ALA A 174 -11.77 -12.10 16.98
N ALA A 175 -11.43 -11.12 16.14
CA ALA A 175 -10.11 -10.50 16.13
C ALA A 175 -9.89 -9.61 17.36
N GLU A 176 -10.88 -8.80 17.73
CA GLU A 176 -10.85 -7.95 18.93
C GLU A 176 -10.67 -8.80 20.21
N GLU A 177 -11.36 -9.95 20.31
CA GLU A 177 -11.17 -10.86 21.44
C GLU A 177 -9.78 -11.49 21.44
N LEU A 178 -9.23 -11.88 20.28
CA LEU A 178 -7.88 -12.41 20.19
C LEU A 178 -6.83 -11.37 20.60
N LEU A 179 -6.98 -10.11 20.18
CA LEU A 179 -6.14 -8.99 20.61
C LEU A 179 -6.20 -8.80 22.13
N ALA A 180 -7.40 -8.84 22.71
CA ALA A 180 -7.58 -8.72 24.15
C ALA A 180 -6.95 -9.90 24.92
N GLN A 181 -7.06 -11.13 24.40
CA GLN A 181 -6.40 -12.31 24.97
C GLN A 181 -4.89 -12.17 24.96
N HIS A 182 -4.34 -11.75 23.83
CA HIS A 182 -2.91 -11.52 23.67
C HIS A 182 -2.40 -10.47 24.66
N ALA A 183 -3.08 -9.33 24.78
CA ALA A 183 -2.72 -8.28 25.73
C ALA A 183 -2.73 -8.78 27.20
N ARG A 184 -3.72 -9.62 27.56
CA ARG A 184 -3.77 -10.27 28.89
C ARG A 184 -2.59 -11.21 29.10
N GLN A 185 -2.22 -12.01 28.09
CA GLN A 185 -1.08 -12.93 28.16
C GLN A 185 0.25 -12.18 28.34
N VAL A 186 0.47 -11.10 27.57
CA VAL A 186 1.66 -10.24 27.71
C VAL A 186 1.75 -9.65 29.12
N ALA A 187 0.65 -9.10 29.64
CA ALA A 187 0.61 -8.54 30.99
C ALA A 187 0.91 -9.59 32.07
N GLN A 188 0.38 -10.81 31.91
CA GLN A 188 0.66 -11.94 32.81
C GLN A 188 2.14 -12.32 32.79
N GLN A 189 2.75 -12.42 31.60
CA GLN A 189 4.18 -12.73 31.44
C GLN A 189 5.07 -11.68 32.08
N GLN A 190 4.73 -10.39 31.95
CA GLN A 190 5.47 -9.28 32.55
C GLN A 190 5.32 -9.21 34.08
N SER A 191 4.18 -9.67 34.62
CA SER A 191 3.90 -9.69 36.06
C SER A 191 4.46 -10.92 36.79
N ALA A 192 4.88 -11.95 36.07
CA ALA A 192 5.48 -13.14 36.66
C ALA A 192 6.85 -12.78 37.25
N ALA A 193 7.01 -12.98 38.57
CA ALA A 193 8.31 -12.81 39.24
C ALA A 193 9.39 -13.65 38.53
N PRO A 194 10.63 -13.15 38.40
CA PRO A 194 11.70 -13.96 37.84
C PRO A 194 11.83 -15.25 38.66
N LEU A 195 11.63 -16.39 38.01
CA LEU A 195 11.87 -17.69 38.62
C LEU A 195 13.32 -17.70 39.16
N PRO A 196 13.58 -18.27 40.35
CA PRO A 196 14.95 -18.53 40.78
C PRO A 196 15.64 -19.35 39.68
N PRO A 197 16.96 -19.17 39.46
CA PRO A 197 17.67 -19.82 38.37
C PRO A 197 17.44 -21.34 38.45
N ALA A 198 16.68 -21.87 37.49
CA ALA A 198 16.43 -23.29 37.39
C ALA A 198 17.76 -24.00 37.09
N PRO A 199 17.97 -25.23 37.62
CA PRO A 199 19.10 -26.06 37.21
C PRO A 199 19.07 -26.26 35.68
N PRO A 200 20.23 -26.51 35.04
CA PRO A 200 20.34 -26.56 33.59
C PRO A 200 19.65 -27.81 33.03
N ALA A 201 18.34 -27.73 32.78
CA ALA A 201 17.60 -28.67 31.95
C ALA A 201 16.28 -28.08 31.47
N GLN A 202 16.08 -28.21 30.15
CA GLN A 202 14.89 -27.86 29.38
C GLN A 202 14.69 -26.35 29.17
N VAL A 203 15.21 -25.89 28.04
CA VAL A 203 14.65 -24.75 27.32
C VAL A 203 13.19 -25.11 27.05
N VAL A 204 12.29 -24.69 27.95
CA VAL A 204 10.87 -24.66 27.64
C VAL A 204 10.77 -23.68 26.47
N VAL A 205 10.57 -24.21 25.26
CA VAL A 205 10.19 -23.41 24.11
C VAL A 205 8.80 -22.88 24.44
N THR A 206 8.75 -21.74 25.10
CA THR A 206 7.53 -20.94 25.14
C THR A 206 7.17 -20.67 23.68
N PRO A 207 5.93 -20.93 23.23
CA PRO A 207 5.52 -20.47 21.92
C PRO A 207 5.83 -18.98 21.87
N GLN A 208 6.73 -18.57 20.97
CA GLN A 208 7.09 -17.16 20.84
C GLN A 208 5.81 -16.40 20.53
N LEU A 209 5.37 -15.62 21.51
CA LEU A 209 4.29 -14.69 21.34
C LEU A 209 4.87 -13.54 20.51
N TYR A 210 4.60 -13.53 19.21
CA TYR A 210 5.03 -12.43 18.35
C TYR A 210 4.41 -11.12 18.84
N PRO A 211 5.13 -10.00 18.84
CA PRO A 211 4.54 -8.72 19.17
C PRO A 211 3.39 -8.41 18.21
N ILE A 212 2.30 -7.86 18.74
CA ILE A 212 1.23 -7.27 17.94
C ILE A 212 1.44 -5.77 17.94
N GLU A 213 1.55 -5.19 16.74
CA GLU A 213 1.78 -3.77 16.57
C GLU A 213 0.49 -2.99 16.92
N PRO A 214 0.57 -1.80 17.55
CA PRO A 214 -0.60 -1.01 17.94
C PRO A 214 -1.49 -0.64 16.74
N GLU A 215 -0.90 -0.56 15.55
CA GLU A 215 -1.57 -0.34 14.27
C GLU A 215 -2.64 -1.39 13.96
N VAL A 216 -2.48 -2.63 14.43
CA VAL A 216 -3.41 -3.73 14.16
C VAL A 216 -4.79 -3.45 14.74
N ALA A 217 -4.85 -2.90 15.96
CA ALA A 217 -6.12 -2.51 16.59
C ALA A 217 -6.81 -1.38 15.80
N ARG A 218 -6.03 -0.38 15.35
CA ARG A 218 -6.54 0.69 14.48
C ARG A 218 -7.09 0.12 13.18
N ASP A 219 -6.41 -0.82 12.54
CA ASP A 219 -6.83 -1.39 11.27
C ASP A 219 -8.16 -2.15 11.37
N PHE A 220 -8.43 -2.84 12.48
CA PHE A 220 -9.74 -3.41 12.76
C PHE A 220 -10.81 -2.35 13.06
N ALA A 221 -10.46 -1.27 13.76
CA ALA A 221 -11.37 -0.14 13.97
C ALA A 221 -11.77 0.53 12.65
N LEU A 222 -10.83 0.71 11.72
CA LEU A 222 -11.10 1.20 10.36
C LEU A 222 -12.00 0.25 9.58
N LEU A 223 -11.79 -1.07 9.73
CA LEU A 223 -12.63 -2.08 9.10
C LEU A 223 -14.06 -2.07 9.65
N ARG A 224 -14.23 -1.79 10.95
CA ARG A 224 -15.53 -1.59 11.60
C ARG A 224 -16.26 -0.37 11.03
N VAL A 225 -15.55 0.72 10.77
CA VAL A 225 -16.14 1.89 10.08
C VAL A 225 -16.61 1.50 8.68
N GLN A 226 -15.79 0.78 7.91
CA GLN A 226 -16.16 0.31 6.57
C GLN A 226 -17.40 -0.60 6.58
N GLU A 227 -17.48 -1.52 7.55
CA GLU A 227 -18.64 -2.38 7.80
C GLU A 227 -19.92 -1.55 8.04
N ALA A 228 -19.86 -0.60 8.97
CA ALA A 228 -21.00 0.23 9.36
C ALA A 228 -21.48 1.14 8.21
N VAL A 229 -20.55 1.71 7.44
CA VAL A 229 -20.86 2.47 6.22
C VAL A 229 -21.53 1.57 5.17
N GLY A 230 -21.04 0.34 4.98
CA GLY A 230 -21.63 -0.64 4.06
C GLY A 230 -23.07 -1.02 4.44
N LYS A 231 -23.35 -1.19 5.73
CA LYS A 231 -24.71 -1.43 6.27
C LYS A 231 -25.63 -0.22 6.14
N ARG A 232 -25.09 0.99 5.94
CA ARG A 232 -25.81 2.27 6.03
C ARG A 232 -26.50 2.46 7.38
N SER A 233 -25.84 2.01 8.45
CA SER A 233 -26.35 2.11 9.82
C SER A 233 -25.76 3.34 10.50
N ALA A 234 -26.53 4.44 10.57
CA ALA A 234 -26.05 5.71 11.12
C ALA A 234 -25.52 5.57 12.56
N SER A 235 -26.20 4.79 13.40
CA SER A 235 -25.78 4.54 14.79
C SER A 235 -24.45 3.78 14.85
N GLU A 236 -24.28 2.72 14.06
CA GLU A 236 -23.03 1.96 14.02
C GLU A 236 -21.88 2.80 13.44
N ILE A 237 -22.15 3.68 12.48
CA ILE A 237 -21.14 4.59 11.94
C ILE A 237 -20.66 5.55 13.04
N VAL A 238 -21.58 6.15 13.80
CA VAL A 238 -21.21 7.05 14.91
C VAL A 238 -20.38 6.33 15.96
N THR A 239 -20.79 5.13 16.39
CA THR A 239 -20.05 4.34 17.39
C THR A 239 -18.68 3.93 16.89
N SER A 240 -18.57 3.45 15.65
CA SER A 240 -17.29 3.00 15.08
C SER A 240 -16.30 4.14 14.87
N VAL A 241 -16.75 5.33 14.46
CA VAL A 241 -15.89 6.52 14.35
C VAL A 241 -15.42 7.00 15.72
N ALA A 242 -16.28 6.95 16.75
CA ALA A 242 -15.89 7.33 18.10
C ALA A 242 -14.75 6.45 18.66
N ALA A 243 -14.70 5.18 18.25
CA ALA A 243 -13.62 4.26 18.64
C ALA A 243 -12.24 4.62 18.04
N LEU A 244 -12.18 5.47 17.01
CA LEU A 244 -10.92 6.00 16.48
C LEU A 244 -10.28 7.07 17.38
N GLY A 245 -11.02 7.59 18.37
CA GLY A 245 -10.52 8.63 19.29
C GLY A 245 -9.90 9.84 18.57
N ASP A 246 -8.76 10.30 19.08
CA ASP A 246 -7.99 11.44 18.56
C ASP A 246 -6.95 11.02 17.50
N ASP A 247 -7.11 9.86 16.86
CA ASP A 247 -6.19 9.42 15.80
C ASP A 247 -6.33 10.34 14.57
N HIS A 248 -5.34 11.21 14.35
CA HIS A 248 -5.27 12.11 13.20
C HIS A 248 -4.43 11.56 12.04
N SER A 249 -4.13 10.26 12.04
CA SER A 249 -3.46 9.60 10.93
C SER A 249 -4.24 9.75 9.62
N ARG A 250 -3.55 9.59 8.49
CA ARG A 250 -4.19 9.63 7.17
C ARG A 250 -5.36 8.64 7.07
N PRO A 251 -5.20 7.34 7.42
CA PRO A 251 -6.29 6.37 7.32
C PRO A 251 -7.51 6.77 8.15
N ALA A 252 -7.30 7.24 9.39
CA ALA A 252 -8.39 7.68 10.26
C ALA A 252 -9.09 8.94 9.74
N THR A 253 -8.35 9.86 9.12
CA THR A 253 -8.93 11.06 8.47
C THR A 253 -9.81 10.68 7.28
N MET A 254 -9.35 9.78 6.41
CA MET A 254 -10.14 9.30 5.27
C MET A 254 -11.38 8.53 5.73
N ALA A 255 -11.24 7.65 6.73
CA ALA A 255 -12.36 6.89 7.29
C ALA A 255 -13.43 7.77 7.94
N ARG A 256 -13.05 8.88 8.59
CA ARG A 256 -14.03 9.86 9.11
C ARG A 256 -14.81 10.55 7.99
N ALA A 257 -14.17 10.87 6.87
CA ALA A 257 -14.84 11.43 5.71
C ALA A 257 -15.80 10.41 5.06
N ASP A 258 -15.35 9.16 4.85
CA ASP A 258 -16.21 8.07 4.37
C ASP A 258 -17.42 7.85 5.29
N ALA A 259 -17.19 7.91 6.61
CA ALA A 259 -18.26 7.83 7.61
C ALA A 259 -19.25 9.00 7.53
N ALA A 260 -18.78 10.24 7.36
CA ALA A 260 -19.67 11.39 7.20
C ALA A 260 -20.53 11.29 5.93
N ILE A 261 -19.95 10.84 4.82
CA ILE A 261 -20.66 10.54 3.58
C ILE A 261 -21.67 9.40 3.81
N GLY A 262 -21.26 8.34 4.52
CA GLY A 262 -22.12 7.22 4.91
C GLY A 262 -23.31 7.64 5.77
N ARG A 263 -23.12 8.55 6.72
CA ARG A 263 -24.19 9.14 7.55
C ARG A 263 -25.19 9.92 6.70
N ALA A 264 -24.71 10.69 5.73
CA ALA A 264 -25.59 11.39 4.79
C ALA A 264 -26.40 10.39 3.93
N ALA A 265 -25.78 9.32 3.44
CA ALA A 265 -26.45 8.26 2.71
C ALA A 265 -27.49 7.49 3.57
N ALA A 266 -27.24 7.37 4.86
CA ALA A 266 -28.16 6.80 5.85
C ALA A 266 -29.27 7.78 6.31
N ARG A 267 -29.29 9.01 5.78
CA ARG A 267 -30.24 10.08 6.16
C ARG A 267 -30.20 10.43 7.65
N ASP A 268 -29.01 10.37 8.25
CA ASP A 268 -28.80 10.82 9.62
C ASP A 268 -29.06 12.34 9.75
N PRO A 269 -29.95 12.79 10.67
CA PRO A 269 -30.18 14.21 10.92
C PRO A 269 -28.93 15.01 11.25
N ALA A 270 -27.91 14.38 11.84
CA ALA A 270 -26.65 15.01 12.20
C ALA A 270 -25.56 14.90 11.11
N ALA A 271 -25.89 14.38 9.92
CA ALA A 271 -24.95 14.23 8.81
C ALA A 271 -24.36 15.57 8.35
N GLY A 272 -25.16 16.65 8.33
CA GLY A 272 -24.68 17.98 7.91
C GLY A 272 -23.53 18.50 8.78
N ALA A 273 -23.63 18.32 10.11
CA ALA A 273 -22.55 18.70 11.02
C ALA A 273 -21.30 17.85 10.82
N ALA A 274 -21.48 16.54 10.61
CA ALA A 274 -20.37 15.61 10.36
C ALA A 274 -19.62 15.94 9.06
N LEU A 275 -20.35 16.23 7.98
CA LEU A 275 -19.78 16.64 6.70
C LEU A 275 -19.02 17.96 6.83
N GLN A 276 -19.57 18.93 7.55
CA GLN A 276 -18.91 20.22 7.77
C GLN A 276 -17.58 20.06 8.51
N GLN A 277 -17.55 19.25 9.57
CA GLN A 277 -16.32 18.94 10.31
C GLN A 277 -15.29 18.23 9.41
N CYS A 278 -15.73 17.32 8.54
CA CYS A 278 -14.86 16.63 7.60
C CYS A 278 -14.29 17.59 6.54
N VAL A 279 -15.09 18.51 6.02
CA VAL A 279 -14.62 19.55 5.08
C VAL A 279 -13.53 20.40 5.73
N GLU A 280 -13.72 20.85 6.97
CA GLU A 280 -12.72 21.64 7.70
C GLU A 280 -11.42 20.86 7.94
N SER A 281 -11.55 19.60 8.38
CA SER A 281 -10.40 18.72 8.63
C SER A 281 -9.62 18.42 7.35
N LEU A 282 -10.31 18.07 6.27
CA LEU A 282 -9.71 17.78 4.97
C LEU A 282 -9.11 19.03 4.34
N GLN A 283 -9.71 20.21 4.51
CA GLN A 283 -9.16 21.47 4.01
C GLN A 283 -7.81 21.80 4.66
N THR A 284 -7.66 21.53 5.97
CA THR A 284 -6.37 21.63 6.67
C THR A 284 -5.39 20.58 6.16
N TRP A 285 -5.84 19.32 6.00
CA TRP A 285 -5.00 18.21 5.52
C TRP A 285 -4.36 18.49 4.16
N VAL A 286 -5.17 18.91 3.18
CA VAL A 286 -4.72 19.12 1.80
C VAL A 286 -3.87 20.39 1.64
N ALA A 287 -3.96 21.34 2.58
CA ALA A 287 -3.07 22.50 2.60
C ALA A 287 -1.61 22.09 2.85
N GLU A 288 -1.39 21.10 3.72
CA GLU A 288 -0.05 20.55 4.00
C GLU A 288 0.35 19.45 3.00
N ARG A 289 -0.63 18.74 2.43
CA ARG A 289 -0.42 17.55 1.58
C ARG A 289 -1.15 17.70 0.25
N PRO A 290 -0.77 18.66 -0.61
CA PRO A 290 -1.50 18.96 -1.84
C PRO A 290 -1.49 17.83 -2.88
N ARG A 291 -0.59 16.86 -2.77
CA ARG A 291 -0.52 15.68 -3.65
C ARG A 291 -1.41 14.52 -3.21
N ASP A 292 -2.15 14.64 -2.11
CA ASP A 292 -3.04 13.60 -1.62
C ASP A 292 -4.36 13.59 -2.40
N VAL A 293 -4.38 12.80 -3.47
CA VAL A 293 -5.53 12.66 -4.38
C VAL A 293 -6.81 12.29 -3.64
N LEU A 294 -6.74 11.29 -2.75
CA LEU A 294 -7.94 10.77 -2.07
C LEU A 294 -8.53 11.83 -1.13
N ALA A 295 -7.69 12.59 -0.43
CA ALA A 295 -8.15 13.65 0.45
C ALA A 295 -8.91 14.75 -0.33
N TRP A 296 -8.40 15.16 -1.50
CA TRP A 296 -9.10 16.09 -2.39
C TRP A 296 -10.42 15.53 -2.92
N THR A 297 -10.44 14.26 -3.33
CA THR A 297 -11.66 13.58 -3.77
C THR A 297 -12.72 13.54 -2.67
N LEU A 298 -12.34 13.17 -1.44
CA LEU A 298 -13.25 13.13 -0.29
C LEU A 298 -13.71 14.53 0.14
N LEU A 299 -12.85 15.55 0.02
CA LEU A 299 -13.22 16.94 0.29
C LEU A 299 -14.35 17.38 -0.66
N SER A 300 -14.24 17.03 -1.94
CA SER A 300 -15.28 17.30 -2.95
C SER A 300 -16.60 16.61 -2.58
N GLN A 301 -16.54 15.30 -2.29
CA GLN A 301 -17.71 14.50 -1.93
C GLN A 301 -18.38 14.94 -0.62
N CYS A 302 -17.62 15.48 0.35
CA CYS A 302 -18.20 16.04 1.57
C CYS A 302 -18.82 17.43 1.35
N ALA A 303 -18.24 18.24 0.47
CA ALA A 303 -18.69 19.60 0.19
C ALA A 303 -19.97 19.66 -0.65
N GLU A 304 -20.17 18.70 -1.56
CA GLU A 304 -21.32 18.68 -2.48
C GLU A 304 -22.68 18.60 -1.77
N PRO A 305 -22.94 17.68 -0.81
CA PRO A 305 -24.21 17.63 -0.09
C PRO A 305 -24.48 18.86 0.79
N LEU A 306 -23.44 19.61 1.15
CA LEU A 306 -23.55 20.88 1.90
C LEU A 306 -23.92 22.07 1.01
N GLY A 307 -24.04 21.87 -0.31
CA GLY A 307 -24.28 22.94 -1.28
C GLY A 307 -23.07 23.82 -1.55
N GLN A 308 -21.86 23.42 -1.12
CA GLN A 308 -20.61 24.16 -1.31
C GLN A 308 -20.02 23.89 -2.71
N LYS A 309 -20.79 24.20 -3.75
CA LYS A 309 -20.52 23.80 -5.14
C LYS A 309 -19.15 24.22 -5.66
N LEU A 310 -18.73 25.48 -5.42
CA LEU A 310 -17.44 25.97 -5.91
C LEU A 310 -16.26 25.24 -5.25
N ARG A 311 -16.36 24.99 -3.95
CA ARG A 311 -15.37 24.19 -3.22
C ARG A 311 -15.30 22.76 -3.73
N ALA A 312 -16.44 22.13 -3.97
CA ALA A 312 -16.49 20.77 -4.52
C ALA A 312 -15.80 20.70 -5.90
N ILE A 313 -16.08 21.65 -6.78
CA ILE A 313 -15.45 21.74 -8.11
C ILE A 313 -13.94 21.98 -7.99
N ARG A 314 -13.51 22.90 -7.11
CA ARG A 314 -12.07 23.15 -6.86
C ARG A 314 -11.38 21.88 -6.38
N ALA A 315 -11.95 21.22 -5.37
CA ALA A 315 -11.37 20.02 -4.79
C ALA A 315 -11.26 18.88 -5.82
N GLU A 316 -12.27 18.72 -6.69
CA GLU A 316 -12.21 17.75 -7.78
C GLU A 316 -11.12 18.10 -8.81
N ALA A 317 -11.00 19.37 -9.17
CA ALA A 317 -9.94 19.84 -10.08
C ALA A 317 -8.53 19.62 -9.51
N GLU A 318 -8.31 19.88 -8.22
CA GLU A 318 -7.03 19.62 -7.56
C GLU A 318 -6.73 18.12 -7.45
N ALA A 319 -7.74 17.26 -7.27
CA ALA A 319 -7.55 15.81 -7.31
C ALA A 319 -6.99 15.35 -8.66
N HIS A 320 -7.53 15.89 -9.77
CA HIS A 320 -7.02 15.62 -11.12
C HIS A 320 -5.59 16.14 -11.32
N ALA A 321 -5.29 17.35 -10.83
CA ALA A 321 -3.94 17.90 -10.87
C ALA A 321 -2.94 17.02 -10.09
N ALA A 322 -3.33 16.56 -8.89
CA ALA A 322 -2.50 15.68 -8.06
C ALA A 322 -2.27 14.29 -8.69
N GLN A 323 -3.19 13.80 -9.54
CA GLN A 323 -3.00 12.60 -10.36
C GLN A 323 -2.08 12.81 -11.58
N GLY A 324 -1.75 14.05 -11.91
CA GLY A 324 -1.01 14.43 -13.12
C GLY A 324 -1.90 14.67 -14.35
N ASP A 325 -3.22 14.64 -14.21
CA ASP A 325 -4.18 14.97 -15.26
C ASP A 325 -4.45 16.48 -15.30
N LEU A 326 -3.48 17.23 -15.84
CA LEU A 326 -3.59 18.69 -15.97
C LEU A 326 -4.74 19.13 -16.88
N VAL A 327 -5.10 18.32 -17.88
CA VAL A 327 -6.19 18.67 -18.81
C VAL A 327 -7.53 18.59 -18.07
N GLY A 328 -7.78 17.47 -17.39
CA GLY A 328 -8.98 17.29 -16.58
C GLY A 328 -9.07 18.29 -15.42
N ALA A 329 -7.95 18.72 -14.86
CA ALA A 329 -7.91 19.77 -13.83
C ALA A 329 -8.35 21.14 -14.39
N ILE A 330 -7.78 21.56 -15.53
CA ILE A 330 -8.09 22.84 -16.18
C ILE A 330 -9.57 22.91 -16.58
N ASP A 331 -10.12 21.84 -17.17
CA ASP A 331 -11.51 21.82 -17.62
C ASP A 331 -12.49 21.98 -16.45
N ARG A 332 -12.19 21.38 -15.30
CA ARG A 332 -12.98 21.54 -14.08
C ARG A 332 -12.85 22.94 -13.47
N MET A 333 -11.64 23.51 -13.44
CA MET A 333 -11.45 24.89 -12.98
C MET A 333 -12.24 25.89 -13.85
N ARG A 334 -12.29 25.68 -15.18
CA ARG A 334 -13.13 26.49 -16.08
C ARG A 334 -14.61 26.31 -15.81
N ALA A 335 -15.07 25.09 -15.51
CA ALA A 335 -16.44 24.85 -15.09
C ALA A 335 -16.77 25.60 -13.77
N GLY A 336 -15.82 25.62 -12.82
CA GLY A 336 -15.90 26.41 -11.60
C GLY A 336 -16.04 27.91 -11.88
N GLN A 337 -15.17 28.46 -12.74
CA GLN A 337 -15.24 29.87 -13.18
C GLN A 337 -16.56 30.21 -13.88
N LYS A 338 -17.15 29.28 -14.63
CA LYS A 338 -18.49 29.49 -15.22
C LYS A 338 -19.58 29.51 -14.15
N ALA A 339 -19.47 28.65 -13.13
CA ALA A 339 -20.44 28.54 -12.06
C ALA A 339 -20.51 29.80 -11.17
N THR A 340 -19.39 30.52 -10.97
CA THR A 340 -19.36 31.78 -10.20
C THR A 340 -20.26 32.87 -10.78
N ARG A 341 -20.50 32.85 -12.10
CA ARG A 341 -21.35 33.84 -12.80
C ARG A 341 -22.85 33.64 -12.57
N SER A 342 -23.24 32.52 -11.97
CA SER A 342 -24.64 32.06 -11.90
C SER A 342 -25.21 31.90 -10.48
N GLY A 343 -24.44 32.22 -9.42
CA GLY A 343 -24.83 31.90 -8.04
C GLY A 343 -24.42 32.95 -6.99
N ARG A 344 -24.84 32.68 -5.74
CA ARG A 344 -24.45 33.47 -4.54
C ARG A 344 -22.93 33.37 -4.36
N LEU A 345 -22.26 34.52 -4.28
CA LEU A 345 -20.82 34.65 -4.42
C LEU A 345 -20.06 34.11 -3.19
N ASP A 346 -19.35 32.99 -3.36
CA ASP A 346 -18.18 32.65 -2.54
C ASP A 346 -16.94 33.25 -3.23
N PHE A 347 -16.67 34.51 -2.89
CA PHE A 347 -15.59 35.29 -3.51
C PHE A 347 -14.21 34.67 -3.26
N VAL A 348 -14.03 33.99 -2.13
CA VAL A 348 -12.75 33.36 -1.76
C VAL A 348 -12.49 32.19 -2.69
N GLU A 349 -13.43 31.25 -2.80
CA GLU A 349 -13.31 30.09 -3.69
C GLU A 349 -13.19 30.51 -5.16
N ALA A 350 -13.94 31.53 -5.60
CA ALA A 350 -13.85 32.07 -6.96
C ALA A 350 -12.44 32.60 -7.29
N SER A 351 -11.85 33.40 -6.38
CA SER A 351 -10.51 33.95 -6.56
C SER A 351 -9.44 32.85 -6.60
N ILE A 352 -9.58 31.82 -5.75
CA ILE A 352 -8.67 30.67 -5.74
C ILE A 352 -8.74 29.92 -7.08
N ILE A 353 -9.95 29.63 -7.58
CA ILE A 353 -10.14 28.95 -8.87
C ILE A 353 -9.47 29.74 -10.01
N ASP A 354 -9.66 31.06 -10.06
CA ASP A 354 -9.06 31.90 -11.09
C ASP A 354 -7.53 31.93 -11.02
N SER A 355 -6.95 32.01 -9.82
CA SER A 355 -5.50 31.95 -9.65
C SER A 355 -4.93 30.60 -10.08
N ARG A 356 -5.54 29.52 -9.58
CA ARG A 356 -5.07 28.16 -9.82
C ARG A 356 -5.19 27.75 -11.28
N LEU A 357 -6.26 28.18 -11.97
CA LEU A 357 -6.41 27.95 -13.40
C LEU A 357 -5.22 28.51 -14.20
N ARG A 358 -4.76 29.73 -13.87
CA ARG A 358 -3.60 30.34 -14.53
C ARG A 358 -2.31 29.56 -14.29
N GLU A 359 -2.13 29.05 -13.08
CA GLU A 359 -0.97 28.22 -12.71
C GLU A 359 -0.97 26.91 -13.50
N LEU A 360 -2.08 26.18 -13.51
CA LEU A 360 -2.21 24.91 -14.25
C LEU A 360 -2.01 25.10 -15.77
N GLU A 361 -2.52 26.19 -16.33
CA GLU A 361 -2.29 26.52 -17.74
C GLU A 361 -0.82 26.86 -18.03
N ALA A 362 -0.11 27.50 -17.09
CA ALA A 362 1.31 27.76 -17.20
C ALA A 362 2.14 26.48 -17.12
N GLU A 363 1.84 25.61 -16.15
CA GLU A 363 2.48 24.30 -16.00
C GLU A 363 2.32 23.43 -17.26
N ARG A 364 1.10 23.38 -17.82
CA ARG A 364 0.85 22.67 -19.07
C ARG A 364 1.67 23.21 -20.23
N ARG A 365 1.83 24.53 -20.35
CA ARG A 365 2.66 25.14 -21.40
C ARG A 365 4.13 24.76 -21.26
N GLU A 366 4.66 24.75 -20.04
CA GLU A 366 6.05 24.35 -19.78
C GLU A 366 6.30 22.87 -20.09
N LEU A 367 5.40 21.97 -19.69
CA LEU A 367 5.51 20.56 -20.04
C LEU A 367 5.49 20.31 -21.56
N MET A 368 4.66 21.05 -22.30
CA MET A 368 4.65 20.96 -23.75
C MET A 368 5.96 21.44 -24.36
N LYS A 369 6.53 22.57 -23.89
CA LYS A 369 7.86 23.04 -24.36
C LYS A 369 8.95 22.00 -24.10
N ASN A 370 8.98 21.43 -22.90
CA ASN A 370 9.99 20.44 -22.51
C ASN A 370 9.92 19.14 -23.30
N ARG A 371 8.72 18.75 -23.78
CA ARG A 371 8.56 17.62 -24.71
C ARG A 371 9.14 17.94 -26.08
N HIS A 372 8.77 19.10 -26.65
CA HIS A 372 9.28 19.51 -27.96
C HIS A 372 10.81 19.72 -27.97
N GLY A 373 11.40 20.17 -26.87
CA GLY A 373 12.87 20.29 -26.75
C GLY A 373 13.59 18.93 -26.77
N ARG A 374 13.06 17.93 -26.06
CA ARG A 374 13.64 16.56 -26.05
C ARG A 374 13.51 15.85 -27.39
N ASP A 375 12.40 16.06 -28.09
CA ASP A 375 12.16 15.48 -29.42
C ASP A 375 13.03 16.14 -30.51
N SER A 376 13.62 17.32 -30.24
CA SER A 376 14.55 18.02 -31.14
C SER A 376 16.04 17.70 -30.91
N GLU A 377 16.38 17.04 -29.79
CA GLU A 377 17.74 16.61 -29.44
C GLU A 377 18.02 15.14 -29.76
N GLN A 378 17.00 14.38 -30.16
CA GLN A 378 17.10 13.02 -30.71
C GLN A 378 17.06 13.07 -32.24
#